data_AF-A0A1I7UX58-F1
#
_entry.id   AF-A0A1I7UX58-F1
#
_cell.length_a   1.000
_cell.length_b   1.000
_cell.length_c   1.000
_cell.angle_alpha   90.00
_cell.angle_beta   90.00
_cell.angle_gamma   90.00
#
_symmetry.space_group_name_H-M   'P 1'
#
loop_
_entity.id
_entity.type
_entity.pdbx_description
1 polymer ?
#
loop_
_entity_poly.entity_id
_entity_poly.type
_entity_poly.pdbx_seq_one_letter_code
_entity_poly.pdbx_strand_id
1 'polypeptide(L)'
;MSYYLSGLLNAKQIRNPPVDYEIGKEVLPKVEPQNICTRVFEILESVPRVPQEELIQEFVYLDITHNDKILSEVVDIILEKGVRNPENSQKCVEIVKAKVNHDTRNGCGKFHTAILRRNQKVFYDEREKKHRFGIANFMGEMYLNELASAKIIKRYTVTLFESLFEGNIDLDAIDHGFHLLKVTGKALDSDPSPDTINEWVEKFGTVQGSPKVAAMVQKFVELRARGWEEAV
;
A
#
# COMPACT_ATOMS: atom_id res chain seq x y z
N MET A 1 27.01 -63.64 19.55
CA MET A 1 26.92 -64.66 18.48
C MET A 1 26.18 -63.98 17.32
N SER A 2 26.85 -63.48 16.27
CA SER A 2 27.30 -64.23 15.07
C SER A 2 26.14 -64.99 14.41
N TYR A 3 25.77 -64.86 13.14
CA TYR A 3 26.47 -64.37 11.94
C TYR A 3 25.51 -64.37 10.71
N TYR A 4 25.90 -63.62 9.67
CA TYR A 4 25.73 -63.83 8.21
C TYR A 4 24.44 -63.49 7.42
N LEU A 5 24.60 -62.42 6.64
CA LEU A 5 24.23 -62.17 5.22
C LEU A 5 23.98 -63.38 4.30
N SER A 6 23.02 -63.24 3.36
CA SER A 6 23.24 -63.24 1.89
C SER A 6 21.96 -63.60 1.11
N GLY A 7 21.78 -63.07 -0.10
CA GLY A 7 20.87 -63.67 -1.10
C GLY A 7 20.17 -62.70 -2.06
N LEU A 8 20.78 -62.50 -3.22
CA LEU A 8 20.31 -61.75 -4.39
C LEU A 8 19.21 -62.48 -5.21
N LEU A 9 18.42 -61.69 -5.96
CA LEU A 9 17.85 -61.93 -7.31
C LEU A 9 17.05 -63.23 -7.56
N ASN A 10 15.76 -63.14 -7.93
CA ASN A 10 15.36 -62.97 -9.34
C ASN A 10 13.83 -62.96 -9.57
N ALA A 11 13.47 -62.14 -10.55
CA ALA A 11 12.24 -62.02 -11.33
C ALA A 11 11.16 -63.12 -11.25
N LYS A 12 9.90 -62.68 -11.10
CA LYS A 12 8.82 -63.04 -12.05
C LYS A 12 7.69 -62.01 -12.05
N GLN A 13 7.50 -61.43 -13.23
CA GLN A 13 6.39 -60.62 -13.70
C GLN A 13 5.01 -61.13 -13.24
N ILE A 14 4.21 -60.24 -12.68
CA ILE A 14 2.76 -60.22 -12.92
C ILE A 14 2.41 -58.80 -13.36
N ARG A 15 1.98 -58.70 -14.62
CA ARG A 15 1.47 -57.50 -15.27
C ARG A 15 0.19 -57.06 -14.57
N ASN A 16 0.11 -55.78 -14.22
CA ASN A 16 -1.15 -55.04 -14.21
C ASN A 16 -0.88 -53.67 -14.87
N PRO A 17 -1.82 -53.16 -15.68
CA PRO A 17 -1.58 -52.03 -16.59
C PRO A 17 -1.42 -50.70 -15.83
N PRO A 18 -0.77 -49.69 -16.43
CA PRO A 18 -0.73 -48.35 -15.85
C PRO A 18 -2.15 -47.77 -15.93
N VAL A 19 -2.74 -47.47 -14.78
CA VAL A 19 -3.93 -46.64 -14.72
C VAL A 19 -3.42 -45.20 -14.69
N ASP A 20 -3.43 -44.59 -15.87
CA ASP A 20 -3.25 -43.15 -16.03
C ASP A 20 -4.38 -42.41 -15.30
N TYR A 21 -4.01 -41.73 -14.21
CA TYR A 21 -4.77 -40.59 -13.70
C TYR A 21 -3.79 -39.43 -13.51
N GLU A 22 -3.35 -38.85 -14.62
CA GLU A 22 -2.93 -37.45 -14.61
C GLU A 22 -4.21 -36.61 -14.48
N ILE A 23 -4.57 -36.29 -13.24
CA ILE A 23 -5.53 -35.23 -12.96
C ILE A 23 -4.83 -33.93 -13.38
N GLY A 24 -5.35 -33.31 -14.45
CA GLY A 24 -4.81 -32.14 -15.10
C GLY A 24 -4.39 -31.06 -14.11
N LYS A 25 -3.07 -30.90 -13.97
CA LYS A 25 -2.50 -29.63 -13.52
C LYS A 25 -2.71 -28.68 -14.68
N GLU A 26 -3.67 -27.76 -14.56
CA GLU A 26 -3.61 -26.52 -15.34
C GLU A 26 -2.26 -25.89 -15.04
N VAL A 27 -1.32 -26.06 -15.97
CA VAL A 27 -0.06 -25.33 -15.95
C VAL A 27 -0.45 -23.91 -16.33
N LEU A 28 -0.70 -23.09 -15.31
CA LEU A 28 -0.84 -21.65 -15.50
C LEU A 28 0.35 -21.17 -16.36
N PRO A 29 0.10 -20.49 -17.48
CA PRO A 29 1.17 -20.07 -18.37
C PRO A 29 2.19 -19.25 -17.57
N LYS A 30 3.46 -19.63 -17.65
CA LYS A 30 4.56 -18.84 -17.09
C LYS A 30 4.56 -17.48 -17.79
N VAL A 31 4.00 -16.48 -17.13
CA VAL A 31 4.00 -15.10 -17.59
C VAL A 31 5.45 -14.62 -17.62
N GLU A 32 5.94 -14.18 -18.78
CA GLU A 32 7.29 -13.64 -18.90
C GLU A 32 7.48 -12.41 -17.99
N PRO A 33 8.70 -12.15 -17.48
CA PRO A 33 8.98 -11.00 -16.59
C PRO A 33 8.43 -9.64 -17.03
N GLN A 34 8.56 -9.31 -18.32
CA GLN A 34 8.05 -8.05 -18.89
C GLN A 34 6.52 -8.01 -18.96
N ASN A 35 5.90 -9.18 -19.07
CA ASN A 35 4.44 -9.32 -19.12
C ASN A 35 3.82 -9.04 -17.73
N ILE A 36 4.52 -9.31 -16.61
CA ILE A 36 3.99 -9.02 -15.27
C ILE A 36 3.82 -7.52 -15.03
N CYS A 37 4.83 -6.70 -15.33
CA CYS A 37 4.74 -5.24 -15.14
C CYS A 37 3.62 -4.64 -16.00
N THR A 38 3.52 -5.05 -17.27
CA THR A 38 2.42 -4.66 -18.17
C THR A 38 1.07 -5.10 -17.61
N ARG A 39 0.97 -6.33 -17.11
CA ARG A 39 -0.29 -6.84 -16.58
C ARG A 39 -0.73 -6.11 -15.32
N VAL A 40 0.19 -5.81 -14.40
CA VAL A 40 -0.08 -4.97 -13.23
C VAL A 40 -0.61 -3.60 -13.66
N PHE A 41 0.02 -2.97 -14.66
CA PHE A 41 -0.44 -1.68 -15.17
C PHE A 41 -1.86 -1.78 -15.73
N GLU A 42 -2.17 -2.80 -16.53
CA GLU A 42 -3.50 -3.04 -17.10
C GLU A 42 -4.57 -3.27 -16.02
N ILE A 43 -4.24 -4.05 -14.99
CA ILE A 43 -5.13 -4.27 -13.82
C ILE A 43 -5.47 -2.93 -13.16
N LEU A 44 -4.45 -2.11 -12.87
CA LEU A 44 -4.65 -0.83 -12.19
C LEU A 44 -5.40 0.20 -13.05
N GLU A 45 -5.20 0.20 -14.37
CA GLU A 45 -5.98 1.01 -15.33
C GLU A 45 -7.45 0.58 -15.46
N SER A 46 -7.73 -0.67 -15.09
CA SER A 46 -9.06 -1.27 -15.18
C SER A 46 -9.90 -1.05 -13.91
N VAL A 47 -9.29 -0.58 -12.81
CA VAL A 47 -9.96 -0.28 -11.52
C VAL A 47 -11.26 0.53 -11.64
N PRO A 48 -11.39 1.54 -12.53
CA PRO A 48 -12.64 2.29 -12.64
C PRO A 48 -13.79 1.50 -13.31
N ARG A 49 -13.48 0.41 -14.01
CA ARG A 49 -14.38 -0.23 -14.98
C ARG A 49 -14.69 -1.70 -14.68
N VAL A 50 -13.80 -2.40 -13.99
CA VAL A 50 -13.90 -3.83 -13.72
C VAL A 50 -14.26 -4.06 -12.25
N PRO A 51 -15.11 -5.06 -11.93
CA PRO A 51 -15.38 -5.44 -10.55
C PRO A 51 -14.09 -5.70 -9.78
N GLN A 52 -14.02 -5.17 -8.56
CA GLN A 52 -12.79 -5.19 -7.78
C GLN A 52 -12.35 -6.62 -7.42
N GLU A 53 -13.32 -7.50 -7.19
CA GLU A 53 -13.09 -8.91 -6.86
C GLU A 53 -12.34 -9.64 -7.99
N GLU A 54 -12.66 -9.33 -9.24
CA GLU A 54 -11.98 -9.90 -10.41
C GLU A 54 -10.52 -9.42 -10.48
N LEU A 55 -10.30 -8.12 -10.28
CA LEU A 55 -8.95 -7.53 -10.26
C LEU A 55 -8.10 -8.09 -9.11
N ILE A 56 -8.70 -8.27 -7.92
CA ILE A 56 -8.03 -8.88 -6.77
C ILE A 56 -7.62 -10.31 -7.09
N GLN A 57 -8.54 -11.13 -7.60
CA GLN A 57 -8.26 -12.52 -7.93
C GLN A 57 -7.09 -12.61 -8.89
N GLU A 58 -7.11 -11.81 -9.95
CA GLU A 58 -6.06 -11.81 -10.94
C GLU A 58 -4.72 -11.35 -10.36
N PHE A 59 -4.70 -10.21 -9.67
CA PHE A 59 -3.49 -9.60 -9.14
C PHE A 59 -2.80 -10.48 -8.09
N VAL A 60 -3.58 -11.17 -7.25
CA VAL A 60 -3.07 -12.04 -6.17
C VAL A 60 -2.19 -13.18 -6.72
N TYR A 61 -2.56 -13.74 -7.87
CA TYR A 61 -1.84 -14.87 -8.49
C TYR A 61 -0.65 -14.47 -9.36
N LEU A 62 -0.39 -13.17 -9.54
CA LEU A 62 0.82 -12.73 -10.23
C LEU A 62 2.06 -13.10 -9.40
N ASP A 63 3.02 -13.74 -10.06
CA ASP A 63 4.32 -14.07 -9.46
C ASP A 63 5.22 -12.82 -9.42
N ILE A 64 4.91 -11.87 -8.54
CA ILE A 64 5.65 -10.60 -8.45
C ILE A 64 7.00 -10.80 -7.72
N THR A 65 7.08 -11.75 -6.79
CA THR A 65 8.18 -11.84 -5.81
C THR A 65 9.37 -12.69 -6.24
N HIS A 66 9.30 -13.39 -7.39
CA HIS A 66 10.39 -14.24 -7.87
C HIS A 66 11.62 -13.47 -8.35
N ASN A 67 11.46 -12.18 -8.70
CA ASN A 67 12.53 -11.34 -9.25
C ASN A 67 12.51 -9.94 -8.60
N ASP A 68 13.61 -9.55 -7.98
CA ASP A 68 13.70 -8.27 -7.26
C ASP A 68 13.56 -7.04 -8.17
N LYS A 69 13.94 -7.14 -9.45
CA LYS A 69 13.73 -6.08 -10.44
C LYS A 69 12.25 -5.91 -10.76
N ILE A 70 11.54 -7.01 -11.02
CA ILE A 70 10.09 -6.99 -11.26
C ILE A 70 9.37 -6.46 -10.01
N LEU A 71 9.74 -6.97 -8.83
CA LEU A 71 9.17 -6.51 -7.57
C LEU A 71 9.32 -5.00 -7.40
N SER A 72 10.50 -4.44 -7.67
CA SER A 72 10.73 -3.00 -7.59
C SER A 72 9.91 -2.22 -8.62
N GLU A 73 9.85 -2.68 -9.87
CA GLU A 73 9.08 -2.03 -10.94
C GLU A 73 7.57 -2.06 -10.68
N VAL A 74 7.05 -3.21 -10.24
CA VAL A 74 5.63 -3.37 -9.88
C VAL A 74 5.26 -2.43 -8.73
N VAL A 75 6.11 -2.34 -7.70
CA VAL A 75 5.88 -1.39 -6.60
C VAL A 75 5.88 0.05 -7.14
N ASP A 76 6.79 0.41 -8.04
CA ASP A 76 6.81 1.75 -8.63
C ASP A 76 5.54 2.07 -9.42
N ILE A 77 5.04 1.12 -10.22
CA ILE A 77 3.78 1.25 -10.97
C ILE A 77 2.60 1.47 -10.01
N ILE A 78 2.52 0.70 -8.92
CA ILE A 78 1.45 0.83 -7.91
C ILE A 78 1.45 2.22 -7.29
N LEU A 79 2.62 2.70 -6.87
CA LEU A 79 2.73 4.01 -6.21
C LEU A 79 2.42 5.14 -7.19
N GLU A 80 2.93 5.05 -8.42
CA GLU A 80 2.64 6.04 -9.45
C GLU A 80 1.14 6.09 -9.79
N LYS A 81 0.50 4.94 -9.99
CA LYS A 81 -0.94 4.89 -10.32
C LYS A 81 -1.82 5.33 -9.15
N GLY A 82 -1.48 4.89 -7.94
CA GLY A 82 -2.22 5.27 -6.73
C GLY A 82 -2.23 6.78 -6.50
N VAL A 83 -1.11 7.45 -6.79
CA VAL A 83 -0.96 8.90 -6.67
C VAL A 83 -1.66 9.65 -7.82
N ARG A 84 -1.59 9.14 -9.05
CA ARG A 84 -2.17 9.84 -10.22
C ARG A 84 -3.70 9.79 -10.28
N ASN A 85 -4.31 8.76 -9.70
CA ASN A 85 -5.76 8.51 -9.74
C ASN A 85 -6.35 8.51 -8.32
N PRO A 86 -6.40 9.67 -7.63
CA PRO A 86 -6.82 9.75 -6.22
C PRO A 86 -8.22 9.17 -5.96
N GLU A 87 -9.15 9.35 -6.90
CA GLU A 87 -10.52 8.84 -6.81
C GLU A 87 -10.60 7.31 -6.75
N ASN A 88 -9.54 6.62 -7.16
CA ASN A 88 -9.42 5.16 -7.14
C ASN A 88 -8.39 4.66 -6.11
N SER A 89 -7.79 5.55 -5.30
CA SER A 89 -6.74 5.18 -4.34
C SER A 89 -7.17 4.03 -3.42
N GLN A 90 -8.36 4.10 -2.82
CA GLN A 90 -8.86 3.08 -1.91
C GLN A 90 -8.88 1.69 -2.56
N LYS A 91 -9.51 1.57 -3.74
CA LYS A 91 -9.60 0.31 -4.49
C LYS A 91 -8.22 -0.23 -4.88
N CYS A 92 -7.32 0.65 -5.33
CA CYS A 92 -5.94 0.28 -5.63
C CYS A 92 -5.23 -0.29 -4.40
N VAL A 93 -5.36 0.37 -3.24
CA VAL A 93 -4.76 -0.08 -1.98
C VAL A 93 -5.34 -1.42 -1.53
N GLU A 94 -6.64 -1.63 -1.67
CA GLU A 94 -7.30 -2.89 -1.30
C GLU A 94 -6.81 -4.06 -2.18
N ILE A 95 -6.57 -3.85 -3.48
CA ILE A 95 -5.94 -4.85 -4.37
C ILE A 95 -4.53 -5.22 -3.87
N VAL A 96 -3.73 -4.22 -3.52
CA VAL A 96 -2.36 -4.42 -3.01
C VAL A 96 -2.39 -5.14 -1.66
N LYS A 97 -3.31 -4.76 -0.76
CA LYS A 97 -3.50 -5.39 0.55
C LYS A 97 -3.90 -6.86 0.41
N ALA A 98 -4.74 -7.20 -0.56
CA ALA A 98 -5.12 -8.58 -0.84
C ALA A 98 -3.89 -9.44 -1.22
N LYS A 99 -3.01 -8.93 -2.09
CA LYS A 99 -1.74 -9.60 -2.44
C LYS A 99 -0.82 -9.74 -1.24
N VAL A 100 -0.64 -8.69 -0.44
CA VAL A 100 0.16 -8.73 0.79
C VAL A 100 -0.36 -9.80 1.76
N ASN A 101 -1.68 -9.84 1.98
CA ASN A 101 -2.30 -10.83 2.86
C ASN A 101 -2.12 -12.26 2.32
N HIS A 102 -2.32 -12.47 1.01
CA HIS A 102 -2.10 -13.77 0.38
C HIS A 102 -0.65 -14.23 0.53
N ASP A 103 0.32 -13.38 0.20
CA ASP A 103 1.73 -13.74 0.25
C ASP A 103 2.19 -13.99 1.68
N THR A 104 1.71 -13.19 2.64
CA THR A 104 2.02 -13.37 4.07
C THR A 104 1.48 -14.69 4.62
N ARG A 105 0.24 -15.06 4.26
CA ARG A 105 -0.34 -16.37 4.62
C ARG A 105 0.46 -17.53 4.03
N ASN A 106 1.09 -17.33 2.88
CA ASN A 106 1.98 -18.30 2.24
C ASN A 106 3.46 -18.18 2.70
N GLY A 107 3.73 -17.41 3.76
CA GLY A 107 5.08 -17.27 4.34
C GLY A 107 6.03 -16.35 3.56
N CYS A 108 5.53 -15.57 2.60
CA CYS A 108 6.31 -14.62 1.80
C CYS A 108 5.99 -13.16 2.19
N GLY A 109 6.87 -12.52 2.95
CA GLY A 109 6.75 -11.09 3.32
C GLY A 109 7.44 -10.12 2.37
N LYS A 110 8.02 -10.60 1.25
CA LYS A 110 8.86 -9.79 0.36
C LYS A 110 8.11 -8.61 -0.26
N PHE A 111 6.89 -8.86 -0.75
CA PHE A 111 6.07 -7.83 -1.38
C PHE A 111 5.70 -6.70 -0.40
N HIS A 112 5.22 -7.06 0.80
CA HIS A 112 4.92 -6.08 1.85
C HIS A 112 6.14 -5.26 2.26
N THR A 113 7.29 -5.91 2.42
CA THR A 113 8.56 -5.23 2.75
C THR A 113 8.96 -4.24 1.67
N ALA A 114 8.80 -4.59 0.38
CA ALA A 114 9.12 -3.71 -0.73
C ALA A 114 8.21 -2.47 -0.77
N ILE A 115 6.89 -2.65 -0.56
CA ILE A 115 5.92 -1.56 -0.45
C ILE A 115 6.31 -0.59 0.67
N LEU A 116 6.55 -1.10 1.88
CA LEU A 116 6.92 -0.27 3.03
C LEU A 116 8.21 0.53 2.80
N ARG A 117 9.21 -0.09 2.16
CA ARG A 117 10.48 0.58 1.82
C ARG A 117 10.28 1.65 0.77
N ARG A 118 9.53 1.38 -0.30
CA ARG A 118 9.41 2.32 -1.42
C ARG A 118 8.52 3.51 -1.12
N ASN A 119 7.51 3.33 -0.27
CA ASN A 119 6.70 4.41 0.29
C ASN A 119 7.56 5.53 0.89
N GLN A 120 8.64 5.19 1.59
CA GLN A 120 9.54 6.20 2.16
C GLN A 120 10.22 7.09 1.12
N LYS A 121 10.30 6.68 -0.15
CA LYS A 121 11.02 7.42 -1.21
C LYS A 121 10.09 8.28 -2.06
N VAL A 122 8.87 7.82 -2.36
CA VAL A 122 7.93 8.56 -3.22
C VAL A 122 7.45 9.84 -2.55
N PHE A 123 7.25 9.82 -1.23
CA PHE A 123 6.59 10.92 -0.52
C PHE A 123 7.50 12.11 -0.18
N TYR A 124 8.77 12.08 -0.57
CA TYR A 124 9.71 13.21 -0.45
C TYR A 124 10.23 13.70 -1.79
N ASP A 125 9.71 13.16 -2.90
CA ASP A 125 10.16 13.58 -4.22
C ASP A 125 9.53 14.95 -4.56
N GLU A 126 10.35 16.00 -4.55
CA GLU A 126 9.89 17.36 -4.88
C GLU A 126 9.28 17.47 -6.28
N ARG A 127 9.59 16.54 -7.20
CA ARG A 127 8.98 16.49 -8.54
C ARG A 127 7.49 16.18 -8.49
N GLU A 128 7.02 15.62 -7.37
CA GLU A 128 5.63 15.24 -7.15
C GLU A 128 4.81 16.35 -6.46
N LYS A 129 5.35 17.58 -6.35
CA LYS A 129 4.59 18.73 -5.79
C LYS A 129 3.23 18.96 -6.49
N LYS A 130 3.16 18.69 -7.80
CA LYS A 130 1.92 18.75 -8.60
C LYS A 130 0.90 17.65 -8.28
N HIS A 131 1.31 16.59 -7.59
CA HIS A 131 0.48 15.44 -7.22
C HIS A 131 0.28 15.34 -5.71
N ARG A 132 0.53 16.41 -4.94
CA ARG A 132 0.38 16.42 -3.47
C ARG A 132 -0.98 15.94 -2.97
N PHE A 133 -2.08 16.32 -3.62
CA PHE A 133 -3.41 15.79 -3.28
C PHE A 133 -3.46 14.26 -3.42
N GLY A 134 -3.00 13.76 -4.56
CA GLY A 134 -2.93 12.32 -4.85
C GLY A 134 -2.02 11.57 -3.89
N ILE A 135 -0.88 12.16 -3.53
CA ILE A 135 0.01 11.61 -2.50
C ILE A 135 -0.70 11.56 -1.14
N ALA A 136 -1.27 12.67 -0.68
CA ALA A 136 -1.97 12.74 0.60
C ALA A 136 -3.10 11.70 0.69
N ASN A 137 -3.92 11.60 -0.36
CA ASN A 137 -5.01 10.65 -0.43
C ASN A 137 -4.51 9.20 -0.41
N PHE A 138 -3.60 8.85 -1.32
CA PHE A 138 -3.09 7.50 -1.44
C PHE A 138 -2.29 7.06 -0.20
N MET A 139 -1.53 7.97 0.41
CA MET A 139 -0.84 7.70 1.69
C MET A 139 -1.82 7.40 2.82
N GLY A 140 -2.91 8.16 2.90
CA GLY A 140 -3.95 7.92 3.89
C GLY A 140 -4.50 6.51 3.78
N GLU A 141 -4.89 6.11 2.58
CA GLU A 141 -5.38 4.76 2.29
C GLU A 141 -4.35 3.68 2.62
N MET A 142 -3.08 3.87 2.23
CA MET A 142 -1.99 2.94 2.53
C MET A 142 -1.78 2.79 4.04
N TYR A 143 -1.91 3.86 4.83
CA TYR A 143 -1.79 3.78 6.29
C TYR A 143 -2.96 3.03 6.93
N LEU A 144 -4.20 3.35 6.54
CA LEU A 144 -5.39 2.66 7.05
C LEU A 144 -5.37 1.15 6.74
N ASN A 145 -4.65 0.75 5.70
CA ASN A 145 -4.48 -0.65 5.30
C ASN A 145 -3.15 -1.29 5.77
N GLU A 146 -2.41 -0.66 6.69
CA GLU A 146 -1.14 -1.16 7.25
C GLU A 146 -0.03 -1.38 6.19
N LEU A 147 -0.12 -0.65 5.07
CA LEU A 147 0.86 -0.60 4.00
C LEU A 147 1.77 0.64 4.12
N ALA A 148 1.49 1.52 5.08
CA ALA A 148 2.37 2.60 5.51
C ALA A 148 2.44 2.66 7.04
N SER A 149 3.52 3.22 7.58
CA SER A 149 3.67 3.41 9.02
C SER A 149 3.23 4.80 9.46
N ALA A 150 2.76 4.93 10.70
CA ALA A 150 2.43 6.23 11.30
C ALA A 150 3.60 7.22 11.20
N LYS A 151 4.85 6.75 11.33
CA LYS A 151 6.06 7.58 11.17
C LYS A 151 6.12 8.29 9.81
N ILE A 152 5.73 7.62 8.72
CA ILE A 152 5.74 8.21 7.37
C ILE A 152 4.62 9.25 7.25
N ILE A 153 3.41 8.94 7.74
CA ILE A 153 2.28 9.87 7.74
C ILE A 153 2.62 11.12 8.54
N LYS A 154 3.16 10.95 9.75
CA LYS A 154 3.58 12.06 10.61
C LYS A 154 4.60 12.97 9.95
N ARG A 155 5.63 12.37 9.36
CA ARG A 155 6.69 13.15 8.70
C ARG A 155 6.15 13.91 7.47
N TYR A 156 5.32 13.28 6.64
CA TYR A 156 4.74 13.96 5.48
C TYR A 156 3.76 15.07 5.88
N THR A 157 2.99 14.86 6.94
CA THR A 157 2.11 15.88 7.53
C THR A 157 2.91 17.12 7.95
N VAL A 158 4.06 16.94 8.62
CA VAL A 158 4.94 18.05 8.96
C VAL A 158 5.41 18.80 7.71
N THR A 159 5.82 18.10 6.65
CA THR A 159 6.22 18.72 5.38
C THR A 159 5.08 19.51 4.73
N LEU A 160 3.84 19.05 4.82
CA LEU A 160 2.68 19.76 4.27
C LEU A 160 2.36 21.06 5.03
N PHE A 161 2.65 21.10 6.34
CA PHE A 161 2.43 22.29 7.19
C PHE A 161 3.68 23.14 7.41
N GLU A 162 4.83 22.78 6.85
CA GLU A 162 6.09 23.54 7.02
C GLU A 162 5.90 25.01 6.61
N SER A 163 5.25 25.25 5.47
CA SER A 163 4.91 26.58 4.96
C SER A 163 4.02 27.41 5.90
N LEU A 164 3.19 26.73 6.70
CA LEU A 164 2.30 27.35 7.68
C LEU A 164 3.07 27.93 8.86
N PHE A 165 4.17 27.27 9.25
CA PHE A 165 4.98 27.66 10.39
C PHE A 165 6.12 28.63 10.02
N GLU A 166 6.59 28.60 8.77
CA GLU A 166 7.67 29.47 8.29
C GLU A 166 7.18 30.82 7.73
N GLY A 167 5.86 31.02 7.61
CA GLY A 167 5.26 32.27 7.11
C GLY A 167 5.22 32.40 5.58
N ASN A 168 5.83 31.46 4.84
CA ASN A 168 5.74 31.36 3.38
C ASN A 168 4.52 30.53 2.96
N ILE A 169 3.32 31.02 3.30
CA ILE A 169 2.07 30.25 3.29
C ILE A 169 1.77 29.62 1.91
N ASP A 170 1.81 28.29 1.85
CA ASP A 170 1.38 27.47 0.70
C ASP A 170 0.01 26.86 1.03
N LEU A 171 -1.06 27.53 0.61
CA LEU A 171 -2.43 27.14 0.94
C LEU A 171 -2.79 25.74 0.43
N ASP A 172 -2.25 25.33 -0.71
CA ASP A 172 -2.53 24.02 -1.30
C ASP A 172 -1.86 22.92 -0.48
N ALA A 173 -0.60 23.13 -0.05
CA ALA A 173 0.07 22.20 0.85
C ALA A 173 -0.71 22.01 2.16
N ILE A 174 -1.17 23.13 2.75
CA ILE A 174 -1.95 23.14 3.99
C ILE A 174 -3.27 22.40 3.81
N ASP A 175 -3.99 22.63 2.71
CA ASP A 175 -5.26 21.96 2.41
C ASP A 175 -5.07 20.44 2.27
N HIS A 176 -4.03 20.01 1.55
CA HIS A 176 -3.68 18.59 1.44
C HIS A 176 -3.25 17.99 2.79
N GLY A 177 -2.61 18.77 3.65
CA GLY A 177 -2.26 18.37 5.01
C GLY A 177 -3.50 18.09 5.86
N PHE A 178 -4.49 18.98 5.78
CA PHE A 178 -5.76 18.77 6.46
C PHE A 178 -6.55 17.60 5.85
N HIS A 179 -6.52 17.40 4.54
CA HIS A 179 -7.10 16.22 3.89
C HIS A 179 -6.48 14.92 4.42
N LEU A 180 -5.15 14.83 4.48
CA LEU A 180 -4.45 13.68 5.01
C LEU A 180 -4.86 13.38 6.46
N LEU A 181 -4.97 14.41 7.30
CA LEU A 181 -5.39 14.25 8.69
C LEU A 181 -6.88 13.93 8.84
N LYS A 182 -7.74 14.40 7.93
CA LYS A 182 -9.14 13.96 7.89
C LYS A 182 -9.24 12.45 7.68
N VAL A 183 -8.41 11.89 6.81
CA VAL A 183 -8.37 10.45 6.53
C VAL A 183 -7.71 9.66 7.66
N THR A 184 -6.58 10.14 8.18
CA THR A 184 -5.71 9.35 9.06
C THR A 184 -5.80 9.71 10.54
N GLY A 185 -6.42 10.85 10.88
CA GLY A 185 -6.36 11.46 12.20
C GLY A 185 -6.90 10.58 13.31
N LYS A 186 -8.04 9.91 13.09
CA LYS A 186 -8.63 8.99 14.08
C LYS A 186 -7.71 7.81 14.41
N ALA A 187 -7.09 7.23 13.38
CA ALA A 187 -6.16 6.12 13.54
C ALA A 187 -4.86 6.58 14.22
N LEU A 188 -4.36 7.78 13.88
CA LEU A 188 -3.19 8.37 14.50
C LEU A 188 -3.40 8.78 15.97
N ASP A 189 -4.59 9.26 16.33
CA ASP A 189 -4.94 9.58 17.73
C ASP A 189 -5.00 8.32 18.61
N SER A 190 -5.24 7.16 18.00
CA SER A 190 -5.23 5.85 18.67
C SER A 190 -3.84 5.21 18.73
N ASP A 191 -2.84 5.79 18.04
CA ASP A 191 -1.46 5.32 18.06
C ASP A 191 -0.86 5.52 19.46
N PRO A 192 -0.05 4.59 20.00
CA PRO A 192 0.60 4.73 21.31
C PRO A 192 1.47 5.97 21.48
N SER A 193 1.81 6.65 20.38
CA SER A 193 2.54 7.92 20.35
C SER A 193 1.67 9.10 19.89
N PRO A 194 0.57 9.45 20.57
CA PRO A 194 -0.36 10.47 20.09
C PRO A 194 0.21 11.90 20.17
N ASP A 195 1.33 12.09 20.88
CA ASP A 195 1.95 13.38 21.18
C ASP A 195 2.12 14.27 19.94
N THR A 196 2.37 13.68 18.77
CA THR A 196 2.59 14.42 17.53
C THR A 196 1.37 15.23 17.06
N ILE A 197 0.13 14.74 17.22
CA ILE A 197 -1.05 15.51 16.80
C ILE A 197 -1.35 16.62 17.80
N ASN A 198 -1.15 16.36 19.10
CA ASN A 198 -1.27 17.40 20.14
C ASN A 198 -0.31 18.56 19.86
N GLU A 199 0.95 18.26 19.58
CA GLU A 199 1.95 19.25 19.20
C GLU A 199 1.53 20.06 17.97
N TRP A 200 0.93 19.43 16.94
CA TRP A 200 0.45 20.16 15.77
C TRP A 200 -0.73 21.07 16.08
N VAL A 201 -1.72 20.60 16.86
CA VAL A 201 -2.87 21.42 17.25
C VAL A 201 -2.43 22.63 18.08
N GLU A 202 -1.52 22.43 19.02
CA GLU A 202 -0.93 23.54 19.79
C GLU A 202 -0.21 24.52 18.88
N LYS A 203 0.63 24.03 17.95
CA LYS A 203 1.33 24.87 16.98
C LYS A 203 0.35 25.63 16.08
N PHE A 204 -0.71 24.99 15.59
CA PHE A 204 -1.73 25.65 14.77
C PHE A 204 -2.40 26.81 15.50
N GLY A 205 -2.60 26.71 16.83
CA GLY A 205 -3.13 27.81 17.65
C GLY A 205 -2.21 29.04 17.72
N THR A 206 -0.93 28.88 17.39
CA THR A 206 0.06 29.98 17.37
C THR A 206 0.23 30.63 15.99
N VAL A 207 -0.34 30.02 14.95
CA VAL A 207 -0.17 30.49 13.56
C VAL A 207 -0.86 31.83 13.37
N GLN A 208 -0.08 32.83 12.95
CA GLN A 208 -0.61 34.08 12.41
C GLN A 208 -0.75 33.94 10.89
N GLY A 209 -1.92 34.24 10.35
CA GLY A 209 -2.18 34.07 8.92
C GLY A 209 -3.39 34.86 8.44
N SER A 210 -3.68 34.75 7.15
CA SER A 210 -4.87 35.34 6.57
C SER A 210 -6.15 34.76 7.22
N PRO A 211 -7.31 35.46 7.14
CA PRO A 211 -8.58 34.92 7.61
C PRO A 211 -8.92 33.53 7.05
N LYS A 212 -8.46 33.23 5.82
CA LYS A 212 -8.61 31.92 5.20
C LYS A 212 -7.83 30.83 5.94
N VAL A 213 -6.57 31.10 6.30
CA VAL A 213 -5.74 30.16 7.06
C VAL A 213 -6.32 29.93 8.45
N ALA A 214 -6.73 31.01 9.14
CA ALA A 214 -7.37 30.90 10.45
C ALA A 214 -8.64 30.03 10.39
N ALA A 215 -9.48 30.20 9.35
CA ALA A 215 -10.67 29.38 9.16
C ALA A 215 -10.34 27.90 8.88
N MET A 216 -9.27 27.60 8.12
CA MET A 216 -8.84 26.21 7.87
C MET A 216 -8.33 25.53 9.14
N VAL A 217 -7.47 26.24 9.90
CA VAL A 217 -6.99 25.77 11.21
C VAL A 217 -8.15 25.52 12.16
N GLN A 218 -9.09 26.45 12.27
CA GLN A 218 -10.22 26.30 13.17
C GLN A 218 -11.11 25.11 12.79
N LYS A 219 -11.42 24.92 11.49
CA LYS A 219 -12.15 23.73 11.02
C LYS A 219 -11.46 22.44 11.41
N PHE A 220 -10.14 22.40 11.33
CA PHE A 220 -9.37 21.22 11.72
C PHE A 220 -9.42 20.96 13.23
N VAL A 221 -9.24 21.99 14.05
CA VAL A 221 -9.35 21.88 15.52
C VAL A 221 -10.75 21.39 15.91
N GLU A 222 -11.80 21.92 15.28
CA GLU A 222 -13.19 21.50 15.49
C GLU A 222 -13.47 20.06 15.02
N LEU A 223 -12.88 19.63 13.90
CA LEU A 223 -12.98 18.25 13.42
C LEU A 223 -12.39 17.28 14.47
N ARG A 224 -11.20 17.57 14.98
CA ARG A 224 -10.57 16.74 16.01
C ARG A 224 -11.35 16.76 17.34
N ALA A 225 -11.83 17.93 17.77
CA ALA A 225 -12.62 18.07 19.00
C ALA A 225 -13.92 17.23 18.97
N ARG A 226 -14.43 16.93 17.78
CA ARG A 226 -15.59 16.06 17.54
C ARG A 226 -15.23 14.60 17.29
N GLY A 227 -13.99 14.20 17.55
CA GLY A 227 -13.55 12.81 17.34
C GLY A 227 -13.42 12.43 15.87
N TRP A 228 -13.09 13.39 15.00
CA TRP A 228 -12.90 13.22 13.55
C TRP A 228 -14.19 12.98 12.76
N GLU A 229 -15.34 13.34 13.31
CA GLU A 229 -16.64 13.25 12.65
C GLU A 229 -17.01 14.59 11.98
N GLU A 230 -17.51 14.53 10.73
CA GLU A 230 -17.97 15.72 10.02
C GLU A 230 -19.27 16.26 10.63
N ALA A 231 -19.51 17.58 10.51
CA ALA A 231 -20.80 18.14 10.88
C ALA A 231 -21.85 17.64 9.88
N VAL A 232 -22.92 17.03 10.39
CA VAL A 232 -24.14 16.74 9.64
C VAL A 232 -24.88 18.03 9.33
#